data_AF-M4E8S0-F1
#
_entry.id   AF-M4E8S0-F1
#
_cell.length_a   1.000
_cell.length_b   1.000
_cell.length_c   1.000
_cell.angle_alpha   90.00
_cell.angle_beta   90.00
_cell.angle_gamma   90.00
#
_symmetry.space_group_name_H-M   'P 1'
#
loop_
_entity.id
_entity.type
_entity.pdbx_description
1 polymer ?
#
loop_
_entity_poly.entity_id
_entity_poly.type
_entity_poly.pdbx_seq_one_letter_code
_entity_poly.pdbx_strand_id
1 'polypeptide(L)'
;MITLLEFRFHNVNLDFSGCRGRRVIKEIMREIQVIMRQVCLMYVYTDTDVAVPFTWVESDPKLIANPQMVKLHAFDTKIHKVDTLVSDKNDEWDE
;
A
#
# COMPACT_ATOMS: atom_id res chain seq x y z
N MET A 1 16.29 -6.59 3.08
CA MET A 1 15.52 -7.18 1.96
C MET A 1 14.08 -6.79 2.22
N ILE A 2 13.31 -6.39 1.20
CA ILE A 2 11.94 -5.89 1.38
C ILE A 2 10.98 -7.05 1.12
N THR A 3 10.01 -7.27 2.00
CA THR A 3 8.96 -8.28 1.83
C THR A 3 7.67 -7.61 1.37
N LEU A 4 6.97 -8.22 0.41
CA LEU A 4 5.66 -7.75 -0.02
C LEU A 4 4.56 -8.55 0.67
N LEU A 5 3.55 -7.85 1.15
CA LEU A 5 2.38 -8.43 1.80
C LEU A 5 1.12 -8.18 0.94
N GLU A 6 0.39 -9.25 0.62
CA GLU A 6 -0.94 -9.26 0.02
C GLU A 6 -2.00 -9.36 1.11
N PHE A 7 -3.09 -8.63 0.91
CA PHE A 7 -4.23 -8.62 1.80
C PHE A 7 -5.47 -9.17 1.09
N ARG A 8 -6.06 -10.27 1.60
CA ARG A 8 -7.32 -10.83 1.09
C ARG A 8 -8.46 -10.49 2.02
N PHE A 9 -9.40 -9.67 1.55
CA PHE A 9 -10.54 -9.20 2.33
C PHE A 9 -11.64 -10.28 2.44
N HIS A 10 -11.62 -11.04 3.53
CA HIS A 10 -12.84 -11.56 4.16
C HIS A 10 -12.77 -11.22 5.66
N ASN A 11 -13.54 -10.20 6.10
CA ASN A 11 -13.75 -9.83 7.51
C ASN A 11 -12.50 -9.46 8.34
N VAL A 12 -11.86 -8.32 8.05
CA VAL A 12 -10.77 -7.81 8.91
C VAL A 12 -11.16 -6.49 9.58
N ASN A 13 -11.23 -6.52 10.91
CA ASN A 13 -11.10 -5.34 11.77
C ASN A 13 -9.60 -5.16 12.04
N LEU A 14 -9.03 -4.02 11.68
CA LEU A 14 -7.64 -3.71 12.04
C LEU A 14 -7.61 -3.33 13.53
N ASP A 15 -6.92 -4.10 14.37
CA ASP A 15 -6.69 -3.78 15.79
C ASP A 15 -5.50 -2.81 15.92
N PHE A 16 -5.73 -1.71 16.63
CA PHE A 16 -4.80 -0.58 16.75
C PHE A 16 -4.31 -0.35 18.19
N SER A 17 -4.52 -1.34 19.07
CA SER A 17 -4.11 -1.31 20.47
C SER A 17 -2.60 -1.10 20.66
N GLY A 18 -1.76 -1.47 19.67
CA GLY A 18 -0.29 -1.36 19.72
C GLY A 18 0.32 -0.02 19.29
N CYS A 19 -0.40 0.81 18.52
CA CYS A 19 0.13 2.07 17.99
C CYS A 19 0.07 3.20 19.05
N ARG A 20 1.01 3.19 20.00
CA ARG A 20 1.17 4.28 20.99
C ARG A 20 1.79 5.52 20.33
N GLY A 21 1.07 6.65 20.40
CA GLY A 21 1.65 7.99 20.32
C GLY A 21 1.63 8.75 18.97
N ARG A 22 1.20 8.17 17.85
CA ARG A 22 1.22 8.89 16.55
C ARG A 22 -0.18 9.13 16.02
N ARG A 23 -0.81 10.25 16.43
CA ARG A 23 -2.12 10.73 15.95
C ARG A 23 -2.22 10.68 14.41
N VAL A 24 -1.16 11.12 13.74
CA VAL A 24 -1.05 11.13 12.27
C VAL A 24 -1.08 9.72 11.66
N ILE A 25 -0.41 8.73 12.28
CA ILE A 25 -0.44 7.35 11.77
C ILE A 25 -1.85 6.77 11.90
N LYS A 26 -2.56 7.08 12.99
CA LYS A 26 -3.95 6.64 13.17
C LYS A 26 -4.90 7.29 12.15
N GLU A 27 -4.71 8.58 11.85
CA GLU A 27 -5.48 9.30 10.83
C GLU A 27 -5.26 8.69 9.43
N ILE A 28 -3.99 8.53 9.04
CA ILE A 28 -3.61 7.92 7.75
C ILE A 28 -4.15 6.50 7.63
N MET A 29 -4.05 5.69 8.69
CA MET A 29 -4.58 4.33 8.69
C MET A 29 -6.11 4.29 8.59
N ARG A 30 -6.82 5.28 9.16
CA ARG A 30 -8.28 5.40 9.04
C ARG A 30 -8.71 5.80 7.62
N GLU A 31 -7.99 6.72 7.00
CA GLU A 31 -8.22 7.09 5.59
C GLU A 31 -7.93 5.90 4.67
N ILE A 32 -6.81 5.19 4.91
CA ILE A 32 -6.49 3.95 4.20
C ILE A 32 -7.61 2.93 4.40
N GLN A 33 -8.15 2.74 5.61
CA GLN A 33 -9.29 1.86 5.84
C GLN A 33 -10.52 2.18 4.99
N VAL A 34 -10.81 3.46 4.76
CA VAL A 34 -11.95 3.89 3.94
C VAL A 34 -11.68 3.59 2.47
N ILE A 35 -10.48 3.87 1.97
CA ILE A 35 -10.07 3.54 0.60
C ILE A 35 -10.06 2.02 0.38
N MET A 36 -9.57 1.27 1.37
CA MET A 36 -9.50 -0.19 1.40
C MET A 36 -10.87 -0.88 1.34
N ARG A 37 -11.95 -0.20 1.74
CA ARG A 37 -13.32 -0.73 1.56
C ARG A 37 -13.81 -0.70 0.12
N GLN A 38 -13.26 0.19 -0.71
CA GLN A 38 -13.69 0.39 -2.10
C GLN A 38 -12.83 -0.39 -3.09
N VAL A 39 -11.62 -0.82 -2.70
CA VAL A 39 -10.62 -1.48 -3.56
C VAL A 39 -10.47 -2.94 -3.15
N CYS A 40 -10.61 -3.88 -4.10
CA CYS A 40 -10.63 -5.31 -3.79
C CYS A 40 -9.29 -5.90 -3.30
N LEU A 41 -8.14 -5.30 -3.67
CA LEU A 41 -6.80 -5.82 -3.35
C LEU A 41 -5.80 -4.67 -3.13
N MET A 42 -5.03 -4.74 -2.05
CA MET A 42 -3.92 -3.81 -1.75
C MET A 42 -2.66 -4.59 -1.39
N TYR A 43 -1.51 -4.04 -1.79
CA TYR A 43 -0.19 -4.59 -1.53
C TYR A 43 0.66 -3.55 -0.81
N VAL A 44 1.47 -3.98 0.16
CA VAL A 44 2.39 -3.10 0.90
C VAL A 44 3.77 -3.74 0.98
N TYR A 45 4.79 -2.93 0.76
CA TYR A 45 6.19 -3.31 0.90
C TYR A 45 6.68 -2.87 2.28
N THR A 46 7.26 -3.81 3.04
CA THR A 46 7.83 -3.54 4.36
C THR A 46 9.23 -4.15 4.48
N ASP A 47 9.99 -3.71 5.47
CA ASP A 47 11.20 -4.43 5.84
C ASP A 47 10.88 -5.85 6.35
N THR A 48 11.83 -6.77 6.19
CA THR A 48 11.67 -8.20 6.56
C THR A 48 11.48 -8.44 8.05
N ASP A 49 11.80 -7.48 8.90
CA ASP A 49 11.79 -7.59 10.37
C ASP A 49 10.57 -6.93 11.02
N VAL A 50 9.58 -6.54 10.21
CA VAL A 50 8.34 -5.92 10.70
C VAL A 50 7.36 -7.01 11.17
N ALA A 51 6.73 -6.78 12.32
CA ALA A 51 5.65 -7.64 12.80
C ALA A 51 4.45 -7.57 11.84
N VAL A 52 4.21 -8.67 11.13
CA VAL A 52 3.10 -8.80 10.18
C VAL A 52 1.82 -9.21 10.91
N PRO A 53 0.70 -8.49 10.74
CA PRO A 53 -0.57 -8.91 11.32
C PRO A 53 -1.05 -10.23 10.70
N PHE A 54 -1.74 -11.07 11.49
CA PHE A 54 -2.18 -12.40 11.05
C PHE A 54 -3.10 -12.42 9.82
N THR A 55 -3.70 -11.28 9.48
CA THR A 55 -4.60 -11.11 8.33
C THR A 55 -3.88 -10.80 7.03
N TRP A 56 -2.56 -10.66 7.07
CA TRP A 56 -1.70 -10.32 5.94
C TRP A 56 -0.91 -11.56 5.53
N VAL A 57 -0.66 -11.73 4.23
CA VAL A 57 0.05 -12.88 3.68
C VAL A 57 1.21 -12.38 2.82
N GLU A 58 2.38 -13.00 2.90
CA GLU A 58 3.48 -12.66 1.99
C GLU A 58 3.11 -12.99 0.53
N SER A 59 3.52 -12.14 -0.41
CA SER A 59 3.19 -12.29 -1.82
C SER A 59 4.33 -11.88 -2.75
N ASP A 60 4.23 -12.33 -3.99
CA ASP A 60 5.13 -11.91 -5.06
C ASP A 60 4.79 -10.50 -5.56
N PRO A 61 5.80 -9.67 -5.92
CA PRO A 61 5.61 -8.38 -6.57
C PRO A 61 4.68 -8.45 -7.78
N LYS A 62 3.62 -7.63 -7.75
CA LYS A 62 2.67 -7.50 -8.88
C LYS A 62 3.07 -6.35 -9.79
N LEU A 63 4.29 -6.42 -10.34
CA LEU A 63 4.79 -5.40 -11.25
C LEU A 63 4.18 -5.57 -12.65
N ILE A 64 3.83 -4.46 -13.28
CA ILE A 64 3.39 -4.42 -14.67
C ILE A 64 4.64 -4.44 -15.57
N ALA A 65 4.67 -5.31 -16.58
CA ALA A 65 5.75 -5.34 -17.56
C ALA A 65 5.59 -4.16 -18.55
N ASN A 66 6.70 -3.47 -18.83
CA ASN A 66 6.74 -2.29 -19.72
C ASN A 66 5.63 -1.25 -19.44
N PRO A 67 5.48 -0.78 -18.19
CA PRO A 67 4.38 0.10 -17.86
C PRO A 67 4.59 1.51 -18.41
N GLN A 68 3.50 2.15 -18.81
CA GLN A 68 3.48 3.60 -18.88
C GLN A 68 3.43 4.14 -17.44
N MET A 69 4.42 4.95 -17.07
CA MET A 69 4.54 5.48 -15.71
C MET A 69 4.22 6.97 -15.69
N VAL A 70 3.28 7.35 -14.83
CA VAL A 70 2.92 8.76 -14.58
C VAL A 70 3.21 9.08 -13.13
N LYS A 71 4.08 10.07 -12.91
CA LYS A 71 4.35 10.60 -11.57
C LYS A 71 3.23 11.56 -11.17
N LEU A 72 2.56 11.27 -10.06
CA LEU A 72 1.55 12.16 -9.47
C LEU A 72 2.22 13.12 -8.47
N HIS A 73 1.39 13.96 -7.85
CA HIS A 73 1.86 14.93 -6.87
C HIS A 73 2.64 14.25 -5.73
N ALA A 74 3.85 14.73 -5.50
CA ALA A 74 4.70 14.33 -4.39
C ALA A 74 4.66 15.44 -3.33
N PHE A 75 4.76 15.05 -2.07
CA PHE A 75 4.86 16.00 -0.98
C PHE A 75 5.91 15.57 0.03
N ASP A 76 6.59 16.58 0.58
CA ASP A 76 7.64 16.41 1.56
C ASP A 76 7.19 16.98 2.90
N THR A 77 7.59 16.31 3.96
CA THR A 77 7.55 16.83 5.33
C THR A 77 8.98 16.97 5.83
N LYS A 78 9.18 17.49 7.05
CA LYS A 78 10.51 17.60 7.65
C LYS A 78 11.25 16.26 7.81
N ILE A 79 10.51 15.14 7.80
CA ILE A 79 11.03 13.81 8.17
C ILE A 79 10.73 12.72 7.14
N HIS A 80 9.78 12.94 6.23
CA HIS A 80 9.40 11.97 5.21
C HIS A 80 9.24 12.64 3.86
N LYS A 81 9.60 11.93 2.81
CA LYS A 81 9.31 12.28 1.42
C LYS A 81 8.36 11.23 0.88
N VAL A 82 7.26 11.67 0.27
CA VAL A 82 6.24 10.77 -0.27
C VAL A 82 6.05 11.09 -1.75
N ASP A 83 6.56 10.19 -2.58
CA ASP A 83 6.33 10.19 -4.02
C ASP A 83 5.14 9.28 -4.36
N THR A 84 4.34 9.69 -5.35
CA THR A 84 3.23 8.88 -5.87
C THR A 84 3.46 8.58 -7.35
N LEU A 85 3.30 7.32 -7.74
CA LEU A 85 3.49 6.85 -9.12
C LEU A 85 2.29 5.97 -9.51
N VAL A 86 1.78 6.18 -10.72
CA VAL A 86 0.80 5.29 -11.37
C VAL A 86 1.51 4.57 -12.50
N SER A 87 1.39 3.25 -12.54
CA SER A 87 1.85 2.40 -13.63
C SER A 87 0.64 1.82 -14.33
N ASP A 88 0.53 2.03 -15.63
CA ASP A 88 -0.54 1.48 -16.45
C ASP A 88 0.03 0.55 -17.52
N LYS A 89 -0.76 -0.44 -17.94
CA LYS A 89 -0.38 -1.29 -19.07
C LYS A 89 -0.54 -0.46 -20.33
N ASN A 90 0.52 -0.37 -21.13
CA ASN A 90 0.40 0.19 -22.47
C ASN A 90 -0.29 -0.88 -23.33
N ASP A 91 -1.61 -0.95 -23.21
CA ASP A 91 -2.44 -1.62 -24.21
C ASP A 91 -2.43 -0.66 -25.40
N GLU A 92 -1.43 -0.76 -26.28
CA GLU A 92 -1.60 -0.27 -27.64
C GLU A 92 -2.79 -1.06 -28.18
N TRP A 93 -3.96 -0.42 -28.23
CA TRP A 93 -5.07 -0.94 -28.99
C TRP A 93 -4.58 -0.91 -30.44
N ASP A 94 -4.10 -2.05 -30.92
CA ASP A 94 -3.76 -2.29 -32.32
C ASP A 94 -5.00 -1.91 -33.17
N GLU A 95 -5.04 -0.67 -33.68
CA GLU A 95 -5.99 -0.22 -34.71
C GLU A 95 -5.62 -0.79 -36.09
#